data_AF-A0A2D4J1E8-F1
#
_entry.id   AF-A0A2D4J1E8-F1
#
_cell.length_a   1.000
_cell.length_b   1.000
_cell.length_c   1.000
_cell.angle_alpha   90.00
_cell.angle_beta   90.00
_cell.angle_gamma   90.00
#
_symmetry.space_group_name_H-M   'P 1'
#
loop_
_entity.id
_entity.type
_entity.pdbx_description
1 polymer ?
#
loop_
_entity_poly.entity_id
_entity_poly.type
_entity_poly.pdbx_seq_one_letter_code
_entity_poly.pdbx_strand_id
1 'polypeptide(L)'
;AKDALENGEVPVGCLMVYNNEIVGKGRNEVNETKNATRHAEMVAIDQVLDWCQQHKKQPEEVFTHTVLYVTVEPCIMCAAALRMMKIPLVVYGCQNERFGGCGSVLNISSATLTDTGEPFQVSSLLWWLSVCS
;
A
#
# COMPACT_ATOMS: atom_id res chain seq x y z
N ALA A 1 3.55 6.23 10.38
CA ALA A 1 4.92 6.76 10.16
C ALA A 1 5.54 7.28 11.46
N LYS A 2 5.09 8.40 12.06
CA LYS A 2 5.65 8.88 13.35
C LYS A 2 5.58 7.83 14.47
N ASP A 3 4.40 7.24 14.64
CA ASP A 3 4.18 6.15 15.59
C ASP A 3 5.09 4.93 15.33
N ALA A 4 5.33 4.54 14.07
CA ALA A 4 6.28 3.48 13.73
C ALA A 4 7.71 3.84 14.18
N LEU A 5 8.15 5.08 13.88
CA LEU A 5 9.47 5.58 14.28
C LEU A 5 9.66 5.56 15.80
N GLU A 6 8.65 6.01 16.55
CA GLU A 6 8.67 6.04 18.01
C GLU A 6 8.76 4.64 18.62
N ASN A 7 8.30 3.62 17.90
CA ASN A 7 8.39 2.21 18.28
C ASN A 7 9.61 1.47 17.70
N GLY A 8 10.57 2.20 17.10
CA GLY A 8 11.80 1.61 16.55
C GLY A 8 11.59 0.84 15.24
N GLU A 9 10.50 1.09 14.53
CA GLU A 9 10.19 0.51 13.22
C GLU A 9 10.63 1.44 12.07
N VAL A 10 10.73 0.89 10.86
CA VAL A 10 10.89 1.70 9.65
C VAL A 10 9.68 2.66 9.54
N PRO A 11 9.87 3.97 9.29
CA PRO A 11 8.82 4.99 9.43
C PRO A 11 7.80 4.99 8.28
N VAL A 12 7.26 3.84 7.91
CA VAL A 12 6.20 3.68 6.92
C VAL A 12 4.85 3.59 7.63
N GLY A 13 3.86 4.33 7.12
CA GLY A 13 2.47 4.11 7.49
C GLY A 13 1.56 4.25 6.29
N CYS A 14 0.40 3.61 6.35
CA CYS A 14 -0.59 3.69 5.28
C CYS A 14 -2.04 3.65 5.78
N LEU A 15 -2.94 4.08 4.92
CA LEU A 15 -4.39 4.04 5.08
C LEU A 15 -5.02 3.47 3.81
N MET A 16 -6.01 2.60 3.97
CA MET A 16 -6.86 2.10 2.89
C MET A 16 -8.25 2.72 3.05
N VAL A 17 -8.70 3.42 2.00
CA VAL A 17 -9.96 4.17 2.00
C VAL A 17 -10.90 3.59 0.95
N TYR A 18 -12.09 3.19 1.39
CA TYR A 18 -13.18 2.67 0.56
C TYR A 18 -14.44 3.47 0.87
N ASN A 19 -15.14 3.97 -0.15
CA ASN A 19 -16.37 4.77 0.02
C ASN A 19 -16.28 5.89 1.08
N ASN A 20 -15.17 6.64 1.07
CA ASN A 20 -14.90 7.74 1.99
C ASN A 20 -14.79 7.31 3.48
N GLU A 21 -14.58 6.02 3.74
CA GLU A 21 -14.33 5.43 5.05
C GLU A 21 -12.92 4.82 5.09
N ILE A 22 -12.24 4.94 6.23
CA ILE A 22 -10.97 4.24 6.46
C ILE A 22 -11.28 2.80 6.85
N VAL A 23 -11.00 1.87 5.94
CA VAL A 23 -11.25 0.43 6.12
C VAL A 23 -10.02 -0.34 6.59
N GLY A 24 -8.83 0.25 6.51
CA GLY A 24 -7.60 -0.34 7.03
C GLY A 24 -6.53 0.69 7.35
N LYS A 25 -5.74 0.43 8.38
CA LYS A 25 -4.58 1.23 8.80
C LYS A 25 -3.38 0.31 8.97
N GLY A 26 -2.21 0.79 8.57
CA GLY A 26 -1.00 -0.01 8.68
C GLY A 26 0.21 0.81 9.07
N ARG A 27 1.09 0.20 9.85
CA ARG A 27 2.48 0.63 10.08
C ARG A 27 3.40 -0.58 9.90
N ASN A 28 4.68 -0.36 9.70
CA ASN A 28 5.61 -1.48 9.77
C ASN A 28 5.60 -2.08 11.19
N GLU A 29 5.54 -3.41 11.27
CA GLU A 29 5.55 -4.18 12.52
C GLU A 29 6.62 -5.28 12.45
N VAL A 30 7.69 -5.08 11.65
CA VAL A 30 8.68 -6.11 11.35
C VAL A 30 9.47 -6.50 12.58
N ASN A 31 9.91 -5.51 13.37
CA ASN A 31 10.65 -5.76 14.60
C ASN A 31 9.73 -6.30 15.70
N GLU A 32 8.53 -5.72 15.82
CA GLU A 32 7.52 -6.11 16.82
C GLU A 32 7.08 -7.56 16.65
N THR A 33 6.73 -7.96 15.43
CA THR A 33 6.24 -9.31 15.11
C THR A 33 7.35 -10.31 14.80
N LYS A 34 8.60 -9.84 14.67
CA LYS A 34 9.75 -10.61 14.16
C LYS A 34 9.46 -11.29 12.83
N ASN A 35 8.63 -10.65 12.00
CA ASN A 35 8.26 -11.12 10.68
C ASN A 35 8.55 -10.05 9.64
N ALA A 36 9.53 -10.33 8.77
CA ALA A 36 9.98 -9.43 7.72
C ALA A 36 8.89 -9.04 6.72
N THR A 37 7.79 -9.82 6.60
CA THR A 37 6.70 -9.51 5.66
C THR A 37 5.69 -8.50 6.20
N ARG A 38 5.73 -8.15 7.49
CA ARG A 38 4.76 -7.24 8.15
C ARG A 38 5.04 -5.77 7.86
N HIS A 39 5.07 -5.43 6.58
CA HIS A 39 5.09 -4.06 6.09
C HIS A 39 3.73 -3.40 6.30
N ALA A 40 3.70 -2.06 6.36
CA ALA A 40 2.49 -1.28 6.56
C ALA A 40 1.33 -1.70 5.63
N GLU A 41 1.61 -1.94 4.35
CA GLU A 41 0.61 -2.33 3.35
C GLU A 41 0.01 -3.71 3.65
N MET A 42 0.83 -4.66 4.12
CA MET A 42 0.36 -6.01 4.48
C MET A 42 -0.51 -5.96 5.73
N VAL A 43 -0.11 -5.16 6.73
CA VAL A 43 -0.91 -4.93 7.94
C VAL A 43 -2.26 -4.29 7.59
N ALA A 44 -2.28 -3.32 6.68
CA ALA A 44 -3.52 -2.68 6.26
C ALA A 44 -4.43 -3.65 5.46
N ILE A 45 -3.88 -4.50 4.60
CA ILE A 45 -4.64 -5.55 3.89
C ILE A 45 -5.37 -6.47 4.88
N ASP A 46 -4.69 -6.92 5.94
CA ASP A 46 -5.32 -7.76 6.96
C ASP A 46 -6.48 -7.03 7.66
N GLN A 47 -6.30 -5.75 8.00
CA GLN A 47 -7.39 -4.95 8.58
C GLN A 47 -8.58 -4.77 7.63
N VAL A 48 -8.35 -4.63 6.31
CA VAL A 48 -9.44 -4.58 5.33
C VAL A 48 -10.18 -5.91 5.26
N LEU A 49 -9.47 -7.04 5.34
CA LEU A 49 -10.10 -8.37 5.39
C LEU A 49 -10.99 -8.53 6.64
N ASP A 50 -10.48 -8.11 7.80
CA ASP A 50 -11.26 -8.09 9.05
C ASP A 50 -12.49 -7.18 8.94
N TRP A 51 -12.34 -5.99 8.36
CA TRP A 51 -13.45 -5.07 8.09
C TRP A 51 -14.50 -5.72 7.18
N CYS A 52 -14.07 -6.40 6.11
CA CYS A 52 -14.97 -7.11 5.19
C CYS A 52 -15.76 -8.20 5.93
N GLN A 53 -15.10 -8.98 6.79
CA GLN A 53 -15.75 -10.02 7.58
C GLN A 53 -16.82 -9.43 8.51
N GLN A 54 -16.51 -8.32 9.19
CA GLN A 54 -17.44 -7.65 10.12
C GLN A 54 -18.65 -7.06 9.40
N HIS A 55 -18.44 -6.49 8.21
CA HIS A 55 -19.50 -5.84 7.41
C HIS A 55 -20.17 -6.77 6.41
N LYS A 56 -19.80 -8.06 6.38
CA LYS A 56 -20.29 -9.08 5.44
C LYS A 56 -20.16 -8.64 3.98
N LYS A 57 -19.05 -7.98 3.66
CA LYS A 57 -18.69 -7.52 2.32
C LYS A 57 -17.72 -8.50 1.66
N GLN A 58 -17.80 -8.61 0.34
CA GLN A 58 -16.85 -9.43 -0.40
C GLN A 58 -15.50 -8.69 -0.51
N PRO A 59 -14.36 -9.31 -0.16
CA PRO A 59 -13.06 -8.66 -0.24
C PRO A 59 -12.77 -8.07 -1.63
N GLU A 60 -13.08 -8.81 -2.70
CA GLU A 60 -12.85 -8.35 -4.07
C GLU A 60 -13.62 -7.05 -4.39
N GLU A 61 -14.87 -6.91 -3.93
CA GLU A 61 -15.67 -5.68 -4.08
C GLU A 61 -14.99 -4.50 -3.39
N VAL A 62 -14.46 -4.70 -2.18
CA VAL A 62 -13.86 -3.63 -1.38
C VAL A 62 -12.52 -3.22 -1.96
N PHE A 63 -11.60 -4.17 -2.19
CA PHE A 63 -10.25 -3.86 -2.69
C PHE A 63 -10.28 -3.17 -4.05
N THR A 64 -11.14 -3.62 -4.99
CA THR A 64 -11.25 -3.01 -6.33
C THR A 64 -11.73 -1.56 -6.34
N HIS A 65 -12.27 -1.06 -5.23
CA HIS A 65 -12.71 0.32 -5.05
C HIS A 65 -11.97 1.05 -3.93
N THR A 66 -10.85 0.48 -3.46
CA THR A 66 -10.06 1.04 -2.37
C THR A 66 -8.89 1.85 -2.89
N VAL A 67 -8.65 3.02 -2.31
CA VAL A 67 -7.44 3.81 -2.55
C VAL A 67 -6.47 3.61 -1.39
N LEU A 68 -5.21 3.29 -1.71
CA LEU A 68 -4.14 3.23 -0.73
C LEU A 68 -3.42 4.58 -0.64
N TYR A 69 -3.24 5.08 0.57
CA TYR A 69 -2.36 6.22 0.86
C TYR A 69 -1.20 5.72 1.71
N VAL A 70 0.05 5.89 1.26
CA VAL A 70 1.24 5.37 1.94
C VAL A 70 2.35 6.41 1.98
N THR A 71 3.15 6.45 3.05
CA THR A 71 4.19 7.49 3.18
C THR A 71 5.39 7.29 2.26
N VAL A 72 5.68 6.05 1.85
CA VAL A 72 6.81 5.68 1.01
C VAL A 72 6.30 4.79 -0.12
N GLU A 73 6.92 4.87 -1.30
CA GLU A 73 6.64 3.99 -2.43
C GLU A 73 6.65 2.51 -2.01
N PRO A 74 5.60 1.73 -2.35
CA PRO A 74 5.55 0.31 -2.05
C PRO A 74 6.76 -0.44 -2.61
N CYS A 75 7.32 -1.35 -1.81
CA CYS A 75 8.38 -2.21 -2.30
C CYS A 75 7.86 -3.24 -3.32
N ILE A 76 8.76 -3.95 -4.01
CA ILE A 76 8.39 -4.99 -5.00
C ILE A 76 7.38 -6.01 -4.44
N MET A 77 7.57 -6.48 -3.20
CA MET A 77 6.65 -7.42 -2.54
C MET A 77 5.26 -6.83 -2.37
N CYS A 78 5.17 -5.62 -1.79
CA CYS A 78 3.90 -4.94 -1.54
C CYS A 78 3.21 -4.56 -2.85
N ALA A 79 3.95 -4.06 -3.84
CA ALA A 79 3.40 -3.74 -5.17
C ALA A 79 2.81 -4.99 -5.85
N ALA A 80 3.47 -6.13 -5.78
CA ALA A 80 2.92 -7.39 -6.31
C ALA A 80 1.65 -7.82 -5.55
N ALA A 81 1.63 -7.69 -4.22
CA ALA A 81 0.44 -7.97 -3.42
C ALA A 81 -0.74 -7.07 -3.80
N LEU A 82 -0.52 -5.76 -3.90
CA LEU A 82 -1.56 -4.79 -4.29
C LEU A 82 -2.14 -5.08 -5.68
N ARG A 83 -1.29 -5.51 -6.62
CA ARG A 83 -1.71 -5.96 -7.95
C ARG A 83 -2.64 -7.18 -7.89
N MET A 84 -2.29 -8.17 -7.07
CA MET A 84 -3.10 -9.38 -6.87
C MET A 84 -4.44 -9.05 -6.19
N MET A 85 -4.46 -8.09 -5.27
CA MET A 85 -5.68 -7.61 -4.62
C MET A 85 -6.51 -6.67 -5.53
N LYS A 86 -5.99 -6.31 -6.70
CA LYS A 86 -6.63 -5.41 -7.68
C LYS A 86 -6.94 -4.01 -7.12
N ILE A 87 -6.05 -3.49 -6.27
CA ILE A 87 -6.15 -2.09 -5.82
C ILE A 87 -5.99 -1.16 -7.03
N PRO A 88 -6.92 -0.25 -7.34
CA PRO A 88 -6.85 0.58 -8.53
C PRO A 88 -5.87 1.75 -8.44
N LEU A 89 -5.64 2.30 -7.24
CA LEU A 89 -4.87 3.53 -7.04
C LEU A 89 -4.04 3.49 -5.75
N VAL A 90 -2.76 3.84 -5.90
CA VAL A 90 -1.83 4.07 -4.78
C VAL A 90 -1.32 5.51 -4.83
N VAL A 91 -1.53 6.24 -3.75
CA VAL A 91 -0.96 7.57 -3.52
C VAL A 91 0.18 7.43 -2.53
N TYR A 92 1.39 7.84 -2.91
CA TYR A 92 2.55 7.74 -2.04
C TYR A 92 3.31 9.05 -1.85
N GLY A 93 3.99 9.18 -0.72
CA GLY A 93 4.84 10.33 -0.37
C GLY A 93 6.15 10.34 -1.16
N CYS A 94 7.18 9.68 -0.63
CA CYS A 94 8.51 9.64 -1.22
C CYS A 94 8.84 8.34 -1.97
N GLN A 95 9.87 8.38 -2.81
CA GLN A 95 10.38 7.22 -3.55
C GLN A 95 11.09 6.21 -2.63
N ASN A 96 11.16 4.96 -3.07
CA ASN A 96 11.88 3.88 -2.40
C ASN A 96 13.08 3.43 -3.25
N GLU A 97 14.21 4.12 -3.07
CA GLU A 97 15.43 3.92 -3.87
C GLU A 97 16.04 2.52 -3.77
N ARG A 98 15.77 1.80 -2.68
CA ARG A 98 16.39 0.48 -2.43
C ARG A 98 15.59 -0.67 -3.00
N PHE A 99 14.26 -0.61 -2.89
CA PHE A 99 13.38 -1.75 -3.19
C PHE A 99 12.05 -1.36 -3.85
N GLY A 100 11.92 -0.14 -4.37
CA GLY A 100 10.67 0.39 -4.92
C GLY A 100 10.13 -0.42 -6.10
N GLY A 101 8.85 -0.78 -5.99
CA GLY A 101 8.13 -1.60 -6.96
C GLY A 101 7.23 -0.82 -7.91
N CYS A 102 7.23 0.53 -7.85
CA CYS A 102 6.38 1.40 -8.66
C CYS A 102 7.16 2.34 -9.57
N GLY A 103 8.45 2.06 -9.82
CA GLY A 103 9.29 2.81 -10.74
C GLY A 103 10.73 3.00 -10.26
N SER A 104 11.01 3.00 -8.95
CA SER A 104 12.37 3.29 -8.47
C SER A 104 13.37 2.17 -8.77
N VAL A 105 12.98 0.91 -8.61
CA VAL A 105 13.83 -0.25 -8.94
C VAL A 105 13.16 -1.14 -10.00
N LEU A 106 11.90 -1.49 -9.77
CA LEU A 106 11.04 -2.15 -10.75
C LEU A 106 9.71 -1.42 -10.83
N ASN A 107 8.96 -1.65 -11.91
CA ASN A 107 7.63 -1.10 -12.09
C ASN A 107 6.60 -2.23 -12.24
N ILE A 108 6.22 -2.82 -11.11
CA ILE A 108 5.19 -3.87 -11.03
C ILE A 108 3.79 -3.28 -11.24
N SER A 109 3.60 -2.01 -10.83
CA SER A 109 2.31 -1.30 -10.97
C SER A 109 1.82 -1.25 -12.42
N SER A 110 2.71 -0.99 -13.38
CA SER A 110 2.35 -0.85 -14.80
C SER A 110 2.89 -1.99 -15.68
N ALA A 111 3.42 -3.07 -15.09
CA ALA A 111 3.92 -4.21 -15.86
C ALA A 111 2.77 -4.90 -16.61
N THR A 112 3.02 -5.27 -17.86
CA THR A 112 2.11 -6.10 -18.67
C THR A 112 2.28 -7.57 -18.26
N LEU A 113 1.34 -8.06 -17.45
CA LEU A 113 1.28 -9.45 -16.99
C LEU A 113 -0.12 -9.99 -17.27
N THR A 114 -0.24 -11.05 -18.09
CA THR A 114 -1.52 -11.50 -18.66
C THR A 114 -2.43 -12.30 -17.73
N ASP A 115 -1.94 -12.84 -16.61
CA ASP A 115 -2.70 -13.77 -15.76
C ASP A 115 -2.49 -13.55 -14.24
N THR A 116 -1.93 -12.41 -13.83
CA THR A 116 -1.58 -12.14 -12.43
C THR A 116 -2.01 -10.75 -11.96
N GLY A 117 -3.26 -10.65 -11.50
CA GLY A 117 -3.82 -9.40 -10.97
C GLY A 117 -3.93 -8.28 -11.99
N GLU A 118 -4.34 -7.09 -11.54
CA GLU A 118 -4.60 -5.94 -12.41
C GLU A 118 -3.55 -4.83 -12.21
N PRO A 119 -3.10 -4.15 -13.28
CA PRO A 119 -2.24 -2.98 -13.14
C PRO A 119 -2.95 -1.87 -12.35
N PHE A 120 -2.17 -1.04 -11.68
CA PHE A 120 -2.72 0.02 -10.83
C PHE A 120 -2.03 1.35 -11.07
N GLN A 121 -2.79 2.43 -10.87
CA GLN A 121 -2.29 3.79 -11.02
C GLN A 121 -1.50 4.19 -9.77
N VAL A 122 -0.45 4.97 -9.98
CA VAL A 122 0.36 5.51 -8.91
C VAL A 122 0.40 7.04 -8.99
N SER A 123 0.25 7.70 -7.85
CA SER A 123 0.37 9.15 -7.73
C SER A 123 1.36 9.49 -6.63
N SER A 124 2.47 10.11 -7.01
CA SER A 124 3.45 10.60 -6.04
C SER A 124 3.10 12.03 -5.61
N LEU A 125 2.97 12.26 -4.32
CA LEU A 125 2.78 13.61 -3.75
C LEU A 125 4.02 14.49 -3.96
N LEU A 126 5.22 13.90 -4.15
CA LEU A 126 6.41 14.65 -4.56
C LEU A 126 6.27 15.24 -5.97
N TRP A 127 5.59 14.54 -6.88
CA TRP A 127 5.29 15.10 -8.21
C TRP A 127 4.39 16.33 -8.10
N TRP A 128 3.41 16.30 -7.19
CA TRP A 128 2.54 17.44 -6.94
C TRP A 128 3.31 18.65 -6.38
N LEU A 129 4.21 18.41 -5.41
CA LEU A 129 5.10 19.47 -4.89
C LEU A 129 6.06 19.99 -5.96
N SER A 130 6.61 19.12 -6.82
CA SER A 130 7.55 19.52 -7.88
C SER A 130 6.88 20.24 -9.07
N VAL A 131 5.58 20.05 -9.29
CA VAL A 131 4.82 20.72 -10.37
C VAL A 131 4.16 22.01 -9.88
N CYS A 132 3.93 22.15 -8.57
CA CYS A 132 3.39 23.36 -7.95
C CYS A 132 4.46 24.30 -7.34
N SER A 133 5.76 24.01 -7.52
CA SER A 133 6.89 24.89 -7.16
C SER A 133 7.40 25.63 -8.39
#